data_AF-A0AA35WCY1-F1
#
_entry.id   AF-A0AA35WCY1-F1
#
_cell.length_a   1.000
_cell.length_b   1.000
_cell.length_c   1.000
_cell.angle_alpha   90.00
_cell.angle_beta   90.00
_cell.angle_gamma   90.00
#
_symmetry.space_group_name_H-M   'P 1'
#
loop_
_entity.id
_entity.type
_entity.pdbx_description
1 polymer ?
#
loop_
_entity_poly.entity_id
_entity_poly.type
_entity_poly.pdbx_seq_one_letter_code
_entity_poly.pdbx_strand_id
1 'polypeptide(L)'
;MGSRFGRMAEIMTKRKPTVVVIAGTTAVGKTDLSLELARRLEGEVVSVDSVQVYRQMNVGSAKIDVASCPDVPHHLLDVVDVSQSFSALDYYNLAVPVIQGILSRGRVPLVVGGTGLYVRTLLQGPSGAPASTPETIERVEAMVAEDGQDWEKSLQRLRGLDPQCAESLEMNDWYRLKRALDICTQSGRTATSFKKEPDDYSSPFHFKCLFLTMPRVLLCQRIDSRCELIVEQGLFQEVMNLVHHHGLVTDTPAGRSLGYRQALEWLRDTWGFPDHDRTEPYTPKIPREQLKESFLSFLFTYKARTRALAQQQLTWHRKGGRFTWLNMAPGPEGRRLDVGEVGERVTQWLENDTPFPPEWDGASLMTLSKEEVQYMKQYSSLHSKPEIFSDPVKIEILLGEIESALQRTLEPCHTS
;
A
#
# COMPACT_ATOMS: atom_id res chain seq x y z
N MET A 1 1.94 -29.63 37.25
CA MET A 1 1.91 -29.47 35.78
C MET A 1 0.49 -29.27 35.26
N GLY A 2 -0.28 -28.35 35.87
CA GLY A 2 -1.51 -27.82 35.25
C GLY A 2 -1.08 -26.66 34.37
N SER A 3 -0.89 -26.92 33.08
CA SER A 3 -0.18 -26.02 32.17
C SER A 3 -1.04 -24.80 31.81
N ARG A 4 -0.35 -23.72 31.46
CA ARG A 4 -0.80 -22.37 31.09
C ARG A 4 -2.03 -22.26 30.17
N PHE A 5 -2.47 -23.35 29.53
CA PHE A 5 -3.60 -23.42 28.62
C PHE A 5 -4.96 -23.10 29.26
N GLY A 6 -5.19 -23.50 30.52
CA GLY A 6 -6.49 -23.29 31.18
C GLY A 6 -6.82 -21.82 31.45
N ARG A 7 -5.81 -20.98 31.73
CA ARG A 7 -6.00 -19.56 32.04
C ARG A 7 -6.24 -18.69 30.80
N MET A 8 -5.69 -19.05 29.63
CA MET A 8 -6.03 -18.36 28.39
C MET A 8 -7.44 -18.71 27.92
N ALA A 9 -7.88 -19.97 28.07
CA ALA A 9 -9.25 -20.38 27.75
C ALA A 9 -10.30 -19.69 28.66
N GLU A 10 -10.01 -19.47 29.94
CA GLU A 10 -10.93 -18.76 30.85
C GLU A 10 -11.04 -17.25 30.56
N ILE A 11 -9.98 -16.61 30.05
CA ILE A 11 -10.02 -15.19 29.62
C ILE A 11 -10.91 -15.02 28.36
N MET A 12 -11.17 -16.10 27.61
CA MET A 12 -11.90 -16.09 26.33
C MET A 12 -13.43 -16.23 26.43
N THR A 13 -14.03 -16.27 27.63
CA THR A 13 -15.49 -16.44 27.78
C THR A 13 -16.29 -15.14 27.98
N LYS A 14 -15.62 -13.97 28.02
CA LYS A 14 -16.28 -12.64 28.08
C LYS A 14 -15.62 -11.54 27.23
N ARG A 15 -14.57 -11.84 26.46
CA ARG A 15 -13.86 -10.85 25.63
C ARG A 15 -13.90 -11.23 24.15
N LYS A 16 -14.11 -10.23 23.29
CA LYS A 16 -14.06 -10.38 21.83
C LYS A 16 -12.73 -11.03 21.41
N PRO A 17 -12.71 -11.91 20.41
CA PRO A 17 -11.49 -12.56 19.94
C PRO A 17 -10.45 -11.54 19.47
N THR A 18 -9.18 -11.79 19.79
CA THR A 18 -8.08 -10.85 19.50
C THR A 18 -7.60 -10.98 18.06
N VAL A 19 -7.41 -9.84 17.40
CA VAL A 19 -6.78 -9.72 16.08
C VAL A 19 -5.60 -8.76 16.20
N VAL A 20 -4.42 -9.17 15.74
CA VAL A 20 -3.22 -8.34 15.78
C VAL A 20 -3.09 -7.61 14.45
N VAL A 21 -2.96 -6.29 14.49
CA VAL A 21 -2.73 -5.46 13.30
C VAL A 21 -1.31 -4.94 13.32
N ILE A 22 -0.53 -5.26 12.29
CA ILE A 22 0.84 -4.77 12.08
C ILE A 22 0.80 -3.82 10.88
N ALA A 23 0.53 -2.56 11.17
CA ALA A 23 0.61 -1.47 10.21
C ALA A 23 2.00 -0.85 10.21
N GLY A 24 2.30 -0.01 9.22
CA GLY A 24 3.59 0.69 9.16
C GLY A 24 3.90 1.19 7.76
N THR A 25 4.87 2.08 7.65
CA THR A 25 5.30 2.60 6.35
C THR A 25 5.92 1.50 5.48
N THR A 26 5.96 1.71 4.16
CA THR A 26 6.70 0.78 3.28
C THR A 26 8.18 0.73 3.67
N ALA A 27 8.83 -0.42 3.43
CA ALA A 27 10.25 -0.69 3.72
C ALA A 27 10.71 -0.78 5.21
N VAL A 28 9.80 -0.77 6.19
CA VAL A 28 10.15 -0.87 7.63
C VAL A 28 10.26 -2.29 8.21
N GLY A 29 10.09 -3.34 7.39
CA GLY A 29 10.25 -4.73 7.85
C GLY A 29 8.99 -5.37 8.45
N LYS A 30 7.79 -4.92 8.04
CA LYS A 30 6.52 -5.52 8.49
C LYS A 30 6.44 -7.03 8.22
N THR A 31 6.87 -7.45 7.03
CA THR A 31 6.84 -8.86 6.62
C THR A 31 7.71 -9.71 7.54
N ASP A 32 8.96 -9.31 7.76
CA ASP A 32 9.90 -10.03 8.64
C ASP A 32 9.31 -10.21 10.05
N LEU A 33 8.78 -9.14 10.64
CA LEU A 33 8.15 -9.20 11.96
C LEU A 33 6.89 -10.08 11.96
N SER A 34 6.09 -10.04 10.91
CA SER A 34 4.87 -10.85 10.83
C SER A 34 5.16 -12.34 10.76
N LEU A 35 6.23 -12.75 10.05
CA LEU A 35 6.65 -14.15 9.99
C LEU A 35 7.16 -14.64 11.34
N GLU A 36 7.95 -13.82 12.02
CA GLU A 36 8.44 -14.14 13.37
C GLU A 36 7.28 -14.30 14.36
N LEU A 37 6.31 -13.38 14.35
CA LEU A 37 5.13 -13.46 15.20
C LEU A 37 4.22 -14.62 14.84
N ALA A 38 4.06 -14.92 13.54
CA ALA A 38 3.26 -16.07 13.11
C ALA A 38 3.79 -17.38 13.68
N ARG A 39 5.11 -17.58 13.65
CA ARG A 39 5.75 -18.78 14.23
C ARG A 39 5.57 -18.86 15.74
N ARG A 40 5.68 -17.73 16.45
CA ARG A 40 5.56 -17.68 17.92
C ARG A 40 4.13 -17.86 18.43
N LEU A 41 3.16 -17.33 17.69
CA LEU A 41 1.76 -17.26 18.11
C LEU A 41 0.88 -18.32 17.43
N GLU A 42 1.49 -19.24 16.67
CA GLU A 42 0.77 -20.17 15.77
C GLU A 42 -0.24 -19.41 14.89
N GLY A 43 0.21 -18.25 14.39
CA GLY A 43 -0.60 -17.28 13.69
C GLY A 43 -0.65 -17.50 12.17
N GLU A 44 -1.63 -16.87 11.55
CA GLU A 44 -1.78 -16.82 10.09
C GLU A 44 -1.84 -15.36 9.63
N VAL A 45 -1.16 -15.04 8.53
CA VAL A 45 -1.04 -13.67 8.02
C VAL A 45 -2.21 -13.36 7.10
N VAL A 46 -2.90 -12.25 7.34
CA VAL A 46 -3.94 -11.68 6.48
C VAL A 46 -3.39 -10.38 5.90
N SER A 47 -3.09 -10.36 4.60
CA SER A 47 -2.55 -9.16 3.96
C SER A 47 -3.57 -8.01 4.01
N VAL A 48 -3.10 -6.77 4.25
CA VAL A 48 -3.88 -5.54 4.15
C VAL A 48 -3.17 -4.52 3.26
N ASP A 49 -3.03 -4.90 2.00
CA ASP A 49 -2.36 -4.12 0.96
C ASP A 49 -3.21 -4.06 -0.32
N SER A 50 -3.43 -2.85 -0.83
CA SER A 50 -4.29 -2.62 -2.00
C SER A 50 -3.66 -3.00 -3.34
N VAL A 51 -2.39 -3.37 -3.35
CA VAL A 51 -1.68 -3.81 -4.56
C VAL A 51 -1.45 -5.33 -4.52
N GLN A 52 -1.08 -5.89 -3.36
CA GLN A 52 -0.79 -7.32 -3.25
C GLN A 52 -2.03 -8.22 -3.37
N VAL A 53 -3.24 -7.64 -3.32
CA VAL A 53 -4.50 -8.34 -3.64
C VAL A 53 -4.55 -8.77 -5.11
N TYR A 54 -3.86 -8.08 -6.01
CA TYR A 54 -3.90 -8.36 -7.44
C TYR A 54 -3.01 -9.55 -7.82
N ARG A 55 -3.58 -10.43 -8.64
CA ARG A 55 -2.88 -11.56 -9.26
C ARG A 55 -1.73 -11.09 -10.12
N GLN A 56 -0.62 -11.83 -10.07
CA GLN A 56 0.58 -11.62 -10.92
C GLN A 56 1.35 -10.30 -10.68
N MET A 57 0.82 -9.38 -9.86
CA MET A 57 1.52 -8.17 -9.42
C MET A 57 2.43 -8.51 -8.24
N ASN A 58 3.66 -8.99 -8.50
CA ASN A 58 4.53 -9.60 -7.50
C ASN A 58 5.77 -8.74 -7.19
N VAL A 59 6.60 -8.47 -8.18
CA VAL A 59 7.85 -7.70 -8.09
C VAL A 59 7.54 -6.25 -7.71
N GLY A 60 6.64 -5.59 -8.44
CA GLY A 60 6.34 -4.17 -8.21
C GLY A 60 5.62 -3.89 -6.89
N SER A 61 4.87 -4.86 -6.38
CA SER A 61 4.22 -4.80 -5.06
C SER A 61 5.12 -5.33 -3.93
N ALA A 62 6.27 -5.93 -4.33
CA ALA A 62 7.18 -6.69 -3.50
C ALA A 62 6.42 -7.59 -2.52
N LYS A 63 5.51 -8.37 -3.12
CA LYS A 63 4.72 -9.43 -2.51
C LYS A 63 5.66 -10.54 -2.02
N ILE A 64 5.31 -11.13 -0.89
CA ILE A 64 6.03 -12.31 -0.40
C ILE A 64 5.77 -13.50 -1.33
N ASP A 65 6.81 -14.24 -1.66
CA ASP A 65 6.66 -15.57 -2.26
C ASP A 65 6.20 -16.54 -1.18
N VAL A 66 4.90 -16.89 -1.19
CA VAL A 66 4.29 -17.78 -0.20
C VAL A 66 4.95 -19.17 -0.21
N ALA A 67 5.50 -19.61 -1.35
CA ALA A 67 6.20 -20.88 -1.44
C ALA A 67 7.50 -20.90 -0.60
N SER A 68 8.09 -19.73 -0.34
CA SER A 68 9.28 -19.60 0.50
C SER A 68 9.00 -19.74 2.01
N CYS A 69 7.73 -19.65 2.44
CA CYS A 69 7.31 -19.68 3.84
C CYS A 69 6.11 -20.63 4.05
N PRO A 70 6.25 -21.94 3.79
CA PRO A 70 5.14 -22.90 3.83
C PRO A 70 4.56 -23.11 5.24
N ASP A 71 5.31 -22.74 6.28
CA ASP A 71 4.93 -22.82 7.69
C ASP A 71 3.98 -21.70 8.12
N VAL A 72 3.91 -20.60 7.37
CA VAL A 72 3.09 -19.43 7.68
C VAL A 72 2.05 -19.20 6.57
N PRO A 73 0.78 -19.62 6.78
CA PRO A 73 -0.29 -19.35 5.83
C PRO A 73 -0.49 -17.85 5.62
N HIS A 74 -0.57 -17.44 4.35
CA HIS A 74 -0.89 -16.07 3.95
C HIS A 74 -2.24 -16.03 3.23
N HIS A 75 -3.07 -15.07 3.61
CA HIS A 75 -4.42 -14.85 3.06
C HIS A 75 -4.52 -13.48 2.42
N LEU A 76 -5.51 -13.33 1.53
CA LEU A 76 -5.81 -12.09 0.79
C LEU A 76 -4.67 -11.59 -0.10
N LEU A 77 -3.84 -12.52 -0.59
CA LEU A 77 -2.94 -12.33 -1.71
C LEU A 77 -3.58 -12.93 -2.96
N ASP A 78 -3.38 -12.32 -4.13
CA ASP A 78 -3.83 -12.88 -5.43
C ASP A 78 -5.35 -13.17 -5.52
N VAL A 79 -6.16 -12.37 -4.83
CA VAL A 79 -7.62 -12.55 -4.75
C VAL A 79 -8.41 -11.91 -5.89
N VAL A 80 -7.82 -10.94 -6.60
CA VAL A 80 -8.50 -10.16 -7.65
C VAL A 80 -7.63 -10.07 -8.90
N ASP A 81 -8.26 -10.04 -10.08
CA ASP A 81 -7.56 -9.83 -11.35
C ASP A 81 -7.18 -8.35 -11.55
N VAL A 82 -6.10 -8.06 -12.28
CA VAL A 82 -5.62 -6.69 -12.51
C VAL A 82 -6.61 -5.80 -13.28
N SER A 83 -7.51 -6.41 -14.05
CA SER A 83 -8.59 -5.70 -14.76
C SER A 83 -9.77 -5.29 -13.87
N GLN A 84 -9.86 -5.87 -12.66
CA GLN A 84 -10.99 -5.67 -11.76
C GLN A 84 -10.73 -4.56 -10.75
N SER A 85 -11.77 -3.84 -10.35
CA SER A 85 -11.69 -2.89 -9.24
C SER A 85 -11.75 -3.61 -7.88
N PHE A 86 -11.00 -3.10 -6.90
CA PHE A 86 -11.02 -3.64 -5.53
C PHE A 86 -11.12 -2.53 -4.48
N SER A 87 -12.24 -2.48 -3.76
CA SER A 87 -12.56 -1.43 -2.79
C SER A 87 -12.27 -1.83 -1.34
N ALA A 88 -12.35 -0.86 -0.43
CA ALA A 88 -12.23 -1.13 1.01
C ALA A 88 -13.39 -1.96 1.56
N LEU A 89 -14.57 -1.89 0.93
CA LEU A 89 -15.72 -2.72 1.28
C LEU A 89 -15.48 -4.16 0.83
N ASP A 90 -14.95 -4.37 -0.37
CA ASP A 90 -14.59 -5.69 -0.88
C ASP A 90 -13.54 -6.36 0.02
N TYR A 91 -12.51 -5.60 0.41
CA TYR A 91 -11.53 -6.05 1.39
C TYR A 91 -12.18 -6.49 2.70
N TYR A 92 -13.08 -5.67 3.27
CA TYR A 92 -13.76 -6.00 4.52
C TYR A 92 -14.56 -7.30 4.41
N ASN A 93 -15.32 -7.45 3.32
CA ASN A 93 -16.17 -8.61 3.07
C ASN A 93 -15.36 -9.90 2.88
N LEU A 94 -14.13 -9.83 2.34
CA LEU A 94 -13.23 -10.97 2.25
C LEU A 94 -12.45 -11.22 3.55
N ALA A 95 -12.00 -10.16 4.24
CA ALA A 95 -11.15 -10.28 5.42
C ALA A 95 -11.88 -10.81 6.65
N VAL A 96 -13.13 -10.39 6.89
CA VAL A 96 -13.86 -10.79 8.09
C VAL A 96 -14.09 -12.32 8.15
N PRO A 97 -14.58 -12.99 7.10
CA PRO A 97 -14.71 -14.45 7.09
C PRO A 97 -13.37 -15.17 7.24
N VAL A 98 -12.30 -14.68 6.60
CA VAL A 98 -10.95 -15.25 6.73
C VAL A 98 -10.47 -15.19 8.19
N ILE A 99 -10.60 -14.02 8.83
CA ILE A 99 -10.24 -13.81 10.23
C ILE A 99 -11.05 -14.73 11.15
N GLN A 100 -12.36 -14.83 10.93
CA GLN A 100 -13.22 -15.76 11.68
C GLN A 100 -12.80 -17.22 11.49
N GLY A 101 -12.43 -17.60 10.26
CA GLY A 101 -11.90 -18.93 9.95
C GLY A 101 -10.62 -19.24 10.72
N ILE A 102 -9.65 -18.31 10.74
CA ILE A 102 -8.40 -18.45 11.51
C ILE A 102 -8.70 -18.62 13.00
N LEU A 103 -9.57 -17.76 13.56
CA LEU A 103 -9.98 -17.83 14.96
C LEU A 103 -10.68 -19.15 15.30
N SER A 104 -11.52 -19.67 14.41
CA SER A 104 -12.23 -20.94 14.61
C SER A 104 -11.28 -22.15 14.67
N ARG A 105 -10.08 -22.04 14.08
CA ARG A 105 -9.00 -23.03 14.17
C ARG A 105 -8.14 -22.86 15.44
N GLY A 106 -8.47 -21.91 16.32
CA GLY A 106 -7.70 -21.61 17.52
C GLY A 106 -6.40 -20.85 17.24
N ARG A 107 -6.22 -20.29 16.04
CA ARG A 107 -5.02 -19.58 15.60
C ARG A 107 -5.17 -18.07 15.70
N VAL A 108 -4.03 -17.34 15.69
CA VAL A 108 -4.00 -15.88 15.82
C VAL A 108 -3.99 -15.20 14.44
N PRO A 109 -5.00 -14.39 14.09
CA PRO A 109 -4.97 -13.61 12.85
C PRO A 109 -4.01 -12.41 12.97
N LEU A 110 -3.01 -12.37 12.10
CA LEU A 110 -2.06 -11.27 11.96
C LEU A 110 -2.39 -10.46 10.70
N VAL A 111 -3.04 -9.31 10.86
CA VAL A 111 -3.38 -8.42 9.75
C VAL A 111 -2.20 -7.50 9.45
N VAL A 112 -1.54 -7.67 8.30
CA VAL A 112 -0.22 -7.07 8.03
C VAL A 112 -0.25 -6.27 6.73
N GLY A 113 0.16 -5.00 6.77
CA GLY A 113 0.16 -4.17 5.55
C GLY A 113 0.20 -2.68 5.82
N GLY A 114 -0.14 -1.89 4.79
CA GLY A 114 0.02 -0.43 4.80
C GLY A 114 -1.15 0.34 4.19
N THR A 115 -2.20 -0.33 3.71
CA THR A 115 -3.37 0.36 3.16
C THR A 115 -4.29 0.75 4.31
N GLY A 116 -4.07 1.93 4.87
CA GLY A 116 -4.83 2.35 6.04
C GLY A 116 -6.34 2.50 5.81
N LEU A 117 -6.86 2.50 4.56
CA LEU A 117 -8.31 2.60 4.31
C LEU A 117 -8.92 1.27 4.69
N TYR A 118 -8.25 0.20 4.26
CA TYR A 118 -8.64 -1.16 4.54
C TYR A 118 -8.49 -1.44 6.03
N VAL A 119 -7.37 -1.01 6.65
CA VAL A 119 -7.20 -1.09 8.10
C VAL A 119 -8.31 -0.34 8.83
N ARG A 120 -8.59 0.91 8.45
CA ARG A 120 -9.66 1.72 9.06
C ARG A 120 -11.01 1.02 8.92
N THR A 121 -11.37 0.59 7.72
CA THR A 121 -12.62 -0.12 7.44
C THR A 121 -12.71 -1.42 8.22
N LEU A 122 -11.62 -2.15 8.42
CA LEU A 122 -11.59 -3.35 9.25
C LEU A 122 -11.81 -3.03 10.74
N LEU A 123 -11.15 -1.97 11.24
CA LEU A 123 -11.23 -1.55 12.64
C LEU A 123 -12.58 -0.92 13.02
N GLN A 124 -13.22 -0.25 12.06
CA GLN A 124 -14.42 0.55 12.27
C GLN A 124 -15.67 -0.10 11.66
N GLY A 125 -15.50 -1.06 10.75
CA GLY A 125 -16.57 -1.52 9.87
C GLY A 125 -16.79 -0.58 8.69
N PRO A 126 -17.49 -1.04 7.64
CA PRO A 126 -17.81 -0.24 6.48
C PRO A 126 -18.75 0.92 6.84
N SER A 127 -18.67 1.99 6.05
CA SER A 127 -19.71 3.01 6.04
C SER A 127 -20.99 2.40 5.47
N GLY A 128 -22.15 2.93 5.86
CA GLY A 128 -23.43 2.54 5.26
C GLY A 128 -23.67 3.17 3.88
N ALA A 129 -22.66 3.81 3.29
CA ALA A 129 -22.80 4.49 2.00
C ALA A 129 -22.89 3.48 0.85
N PRO A 130 -23.75 3.71 -0.15
CA PRO A 130 -23.89 2.81 -1.29
C PRO A 130 -22.59 2.76 -2.11
N ALA A 131 -22.24 1.58 -2.64
CA ALA A 131 -21.08 1.42 -3.51
C ALA A 131 -21.27 2.16 -4.83
N SER A 132 -20.17 2.60 -5.45
CA SER A 132 -20.21 3.15 -6.81
C SER A 132 -20.41 2.02 -7.81
N THR A 133 -21.25 2.23 -8.84
CA THR A 133 -21.39 1.31 -9.98
C THR A 133 -20.90 2.00 -11.25
N PRO A 134 -20.58 1.27 -12.33
CA PRO A 134 -20.19 1.89 -13.60
C PRO A 134 -21.18 2.97 -14.08
N GLU A 135 -22.48 2.71 -13.93
CA GLU A 135 -23.55 3.63 -14.34
C GLU A 135 -23.57 4.91 -13.49
N THR A 136 -23.31 4.80 -12.18
CA THR A 136 -23.32 5.96 -11.29
C THR A 136 -22.05 6.80 -11.46
N ILE A 137 -20.92 6.15 -11.72
CA ILE A 137 -19.67 6.81 -12.09
C ILE A 137 -19.87 7.62 -13.37
N GLU A 138 -20.39 6.99 -14.43
CA GLU A 138 -20.65 7.66 -15.72
C GLU A 138 -21.58 8.86 -15.56
N ARG A 139 -22.65 8.70 -14.76
CA ARG A 139 -23.57 9.79 -14.44
C ARG A 139 -22.88 10.98 -13.76
N VAL A 140 -22.00 10.71 -12.79
CA VAL A 140 -21.26 11.77 -12.09
C VAL A 140 -20.21 12.41 -12.99
N GLU A 141 -19.55 11.65 -13.86
CA GLU A 141 -18.64 12.19 -14.88
C GLU A 141 -19.38 13.13 -15.84
N ALA A 142 -20.58 12.76 -16.30
CA ALA A 142 -21.44 13.63 -17.10
C ALA A 142 -21.80 14.92 -16.35
N MET A 143 -22.17 14.85 -15.06
CA MET A 143 -22.45 16.04 -14.26
C MET A 143 -21.26 16.99 -14.16
N VAL A 144 -20.05 16.45 -13.94
CA VAL A 144 -18.82 17.26 -13.88
C VAL A 144 -18.46 17.83 -15.27
N ALA A 145 -18.76 17.09 -16.34
CA ALA A 145 -18.57 17.57 -17.71
C ALA A 145 -19.54 18.70 -18.09
N GLU A 146 -20.81 18.65 -17.65
CA GLU A 146 -21.78 19.75 -17.78
C GLU A 146 -21.29 21.03 -17.09
N ASP A 147 -20.61 20.87 -15.95
CA ASP A 147 -19.98 21.97 -15.23
C ASP A 147 -18.71 22.48 -15.94
N GLY A 148 -18.33 21.89 -17.08
CA GLY A 148 -17.16 22.25 -17.86
C GLY A 148 -15.85 21.77 -17.25
N GLN A 149 -15.90 20.75 -16.38
CA GLN A 149 -14.78 20.33 -15.52
C GLN A 149 -14.21 21.47 -14.67
N ASP A 150 -15.06 22.44 -14.33
CA ASP A 150 -14.72 23.56 -13.47
C ASP A 150 -14.93 23.15 -12.01
N TRP A 151 -13.87 23.26 -11.21
CA TRP A 151 -13.88 22.88 -9.80
C TRP A 151 -14.93 23.66 -9.00
N GLU A 152 -15.03 24.97 -9.19
CA GLU A 152 -15.91 25.82 -8.39
C GLU A 152 -17.38 25.54 -8.72
N LYS A 153 -17.71 25.36 -10.00
CA LYS A 153 -19.07 24.98 -10.42
C LYS A 153 -19.48 23.62 -9.86
N SER A 154 -18.60 22.63 -9.97
CA SER A 154 -18.83 21.28 -9.45
C SER A 154 -18.95 21.29 -7.92
N LEU A 155 -18.14 22.11 -7.25
CA LEU A 155 -18.19 22.29 -5.79
C LEU A 155 -19.49 22.97 -5.37
N GLN A 156 -19.97 23.95 -6.14
CA GLN A 156 -21.25 24.61 -5.87
C GLN A 156 -22.44 23.65 -6.05
N ARG A 157 -22.38 22.77 -7.06
CA ARG A 157 -23.35 21.67 -7.21
C ARG A 157 -23.35 20.76 -5.99
N LEU A 158 -22.18 20.33 -5.53
CA LEU A 158 -22.08 19.52 -4.30
C LEU A 158 -22.59 20.29 -3.08
N ARG A 159 -22.30 21.60 -2.97
CA ARG A 159 -22.75 22.44 -1.85
C ARG A 159 -24.28 22.53 -1.79
N GLY A 160 -24.98 22.43 -2.92
CA GLY A 160 -26.44 22.32 -2.96
C GLY A 160 -26.99 20.99 -2.42
N LEU A 161 -26.21 19.92 -2.44
CA LEU A 161 -26.61 18.58 -1.96
C LEU A 161 -26.09 18.28 -0.54
N ASP A 162 -24.85 18.64 -0.25
CA ASP A 162 -24.15 18.40 1.01
C ASP A 162 -23.19 19.58 1.32
N PRO A 163 -23.70 20.66 1.93
CA PRO A 163 -22.90 21.84 2.26
C PRO A 163 -21.69 21.51 3.15
N GLN A 164 -21.89 20.64 4.14
CA GLN A 164 -20.87 20.27 5.10
C GLN A 164 -19.74 19.49 4.43
N CYS A 165 -20.06 18.58 3.50
CA CYS A 165 -19.03 17.88 2.74
C CYS A 165 -18.27 18.87 1.85
N ALA A 166 -18.96 19.73 1.11
CA ALA A 166 -18.34 20.71 0.21
C ALA A 166 -17.33 21.62 0.93
N GLU A 167 -17.67 22.11 2.12
CA GLU A 167 -16.77 22.95 2.93
C GLU A 167 -15.53 22.21 3.46
N SER A 168 -15.62 20.88 3.61
CA SER A 168 -14.53 20.05 4.11
C SER A 168 -13.56 19.58 3.02
N LEU A 169 -13.89 19.77 1.73
CA LEU A 169 -13.06 19.33 0.62
C LEU A 169 -11.86 20.25 0.42
N GLU A 170 -10.70 19.65 0.18
CA GLU A 170 -9.53 20.37 -0.29
C GLU A 170 -9.72 20.76 -1.77
N MET A 171 -9.15 21.90 -2.16
CA MET A 171 -9.24 22.40 -3.52
C MET A 171 -8.75 21.35 -4.53
N ASN A 172 -9.52 21.13 -5.59
CA ASN A 172 -9.26 20.16 -6.66
C ASN A 172 -9.21 18.68 -6.20
N ASP A 173 -9.76 18.32 -5.04
CA ASP A 173 -9.99 16.91 -4.68
C ASP A 173 -11.19 16.33 -5.46
N TRP A 174 -10.97 16.17 -6.77
CA TRP A 174 -11.97 15.66 -7.71
C TRP A 174 -12.48 14.27 -7.34
N TYR A 175 -11.62 13.43 -6.76
CA TYR A 175 -12.00 12.10 -6.34
C TYR A 175 -13.06 12.16 -5.23
N ARG A 176 -12.82 12.93 -4.16
CA ARG A 176 -13.80 13.05 -3.07
C ARG A 176 -15.04 13.82 -3.49
N LEU A 177 -14.91 14.82 -4.36
CA LEU A 177 -16.06 15.55 -4.92
C LEU A 177 -16.98 14.60 -5.69
N LYS A 178 -16.43 13.86 -6.65
CA LYS A 178 -17.20 12.89 -7.46
C LYS A 178 -17.83 11.83 -6.57
N ARG A 179 -17.09 11.31 -5.59
CA ARG A 179 -17.65 10.32 -4.65
C ARG A 179 -18.77 10.89 -3.78
N ALA A 180 -18.68 12.14 -3.35
CA ALA A 180 -19.74 12.78 -2.57
C ALA A 180 -21.01 13.00 -3.42
N LEU A 181 -20.85 13.47 -4.66
CA LEU A 181 -21.96 13.59 -5.62
C LEU A 181 -22.60 12.22 -5.91
N ASP A 182 -21.79 11.20 -6.12
CA ASP A 182 -22.23 9.81 -6.32
C ASP A 182 -23.10 9.31 -5.15
N ILE A 183 -22.64 9.50 -3.90
CA ILE A 183 -23.42 9.12 -2.72
C ILE A 183 -24.74 9.92 -2.65
N CYS A 184 -24.69 11.23 -2.87
CA CYS A 184 -25.87 12.08 -2.75
C CYS A 184 -26.93 11.74 -3.81
N THR A 185 -26.50 11.49 -5.05
CA THR A 185 -27.39 11.18 -6.17
C THR A 185 -27.97 9.77 -6.07
N GLN A 186 -27.20 8.79 -5.61
CA GLN A 186 -27.69 7.42 -5.42
C GLN A 186 -28.64 7.28 -4.24
N SER A 187 -28.30 7.86 -3.09
CA SER A 187 -29.02 7.61 -1.84
C SER A 187 -30.10 8.64 -1.52
N GLY A 188 -30.08 9.80 -2.18
CA GLY A 188 -30.88 10.96 -1.79
C GLY A 188 -30.50 11.57 -0.44
N ARG A 189 -29.44 11.08 0.22
CA ARG A 189 -28.93 11.53 1.50
C ARG A 189 -27.55 12.17 1.34
N THR A 190 -27.19 13.06 2.25
CA THR A 190 -25.87 13.69 2.23
C THR A 190 -24.76 12.66 2.47
N ALA A 191 -23.61 12.80 1.79
CA ALA A 191 -22.44 11.96 2.01
C ALA A 191 -21.94 12.06 3.47
N THR A 192 -22.08 13.24 4.07
CA THR A 192 -21.76 13.48 5.48
C THR A 192 -22.63 12.65 6.42
N SER A 193 -23.90 12.39 6.10
CA SER A 193 -24.78 11.56 6.93
C SER A 193 -24.39 10.08 7.04
N PHE A 194 -23.46 9.61 6.20
CA PHE A 194 -22.92 8.24 6.27
C PHE A 194 -21.61 8.15 7.04
N LYS A 195 -21.04 9.28 7.47
CA LYS A 195 -19.89 9.28 8.39
C LYS A 195 -20.40 8.82 9.76
N LYS A 196 -19.82 7.73 10.26
CA LYS A 196 -20.09 7.21 11.59
C LYS A 196 -19.25 7.95 12.62
N GLU A 197 -19.83 8.26 13.77
CA GLU A 197 -19.08 8.77 14.91
C GLU A 197 -18.22 7.65 15.53
N PRO A 198 -17.12 7.98 16.23
CA PRO A 198 -16.25 7.01 16.88
C PRO A 198 -16.98 5.97 17.76
N ASP A 199 -18.09 6.37 18.38
CA ASP A 199 -18.87 5.56 19.30
C ASP A 199 -19.84 4.60 18.60
N ASP A 200 -20.13 4.81 17.31
CA ASP A 200 -21.02 3.95 16.51
C ASP A 200 -20.32 2.66 16.02
N TYR A 201 -19.01 2.53 16.26
CA TYR A 201 -18.21 1.44 15.74
C TYR A 201 -18.23 0.22 16.66
N SER A 202 -19.10 -0.76 16.35
CA SER A 202 -19.07 -2.09 16.98
C SER A 202 -18.28 -3.10 16.13
N SER A 203 -17.00 -3.34 16.46
CA SER A 203 -16.24 -4.45 15.86
C SER A 203 -16.56 -5.78 16.57
N PRO A 204 -16.66 -6.92 15.86
CA PRO A 204 -16.72 -8.25 16.49
C PRO A 204 -15.39 -8.68 17.12
N PHE A 205 -14.29 -7.98 16.81
CA PHE A 205 -12.93 -8.32 17.23
C PHE A 205 -12.38 -7.32 18.26
N HIS A 206 -11.47 -7.80 19.11
CA HIS A 206 -10.59 -6.96 19.91
C HIS A 206 -9.27 -6.77 19.16
N PHE A 207 -8.96 -5.54 18.72
CA PHE A 207 -7.75 -5.29 17.94
C PHE A 207 -6.59 -4.83 18.81
N LYS A 208 -5.43 -5.48 18.67
CA LYS A 208 -4.13 -5.01 19.18
C LYS A 208 -3.34 -4.45 18.00
N CYS A 209 -3.13 -3.13 17.97
CA CYS A 209 -2.61 -2.44 16.79
C CYS A 209 -1.19 -1.91 17.02
N LEU A 210 -0.25 -2.35 16.19
CA LEU A 210 1.13 -1.88 16.11
C LEU A 210 1.32 -1.06 14.84
N PHE A 211 2.06 0.04 14.96
CA PHE A 211 2.51 0.82 13.82
C PHE A 211 4.04 0.88 13.80
N LEU A 212 4.64 0.26 12.80
CA LEU A 212 6.08 0.25 12.59
C LEU A 212 6.54 1.50 11.84
N THR A 213 7.55 2.19 12.39
CA THR A 213 8.14 3.39 11.79
C THR A 213 9.65 3.42 12.06
N MET A 214 10.34 4.43 11.53
CA MET A 214 11.77 4.69 11.77
C MET A 214 12.07 6.17 11.43
N PRO A 215 13.25 6.71 11.80
CA PRO A 215 13.64 8.07 11.44
C PRO A 215 13.52 8.32 9.94
N ARG A 216 13.02 9.51 9.58
CA ARG A 216 12.63 9.84 8.20
C ARG A 216 13.78 9.70 7.20
N VAL A 217 15.00 10.04 7.60
CA VAL A 217 16.19 9.94 6.76
C VAL A 217 16.46 8.48 6.38
N LEU A 218 16.51 7.60 7.37
CA LEU A 218 16.70 6.15 7.17
C LEU A 218 15.55 5.55 6.35
N LEU A 219 14.31 5.97 6.62
CA LEU A 219 13.14 5.53 5.85
C LEU A 219 13.29 5.89 4.37
N CYS A 220 13.68 7.12 4.05
CA CYS A 220 13.87 7.55 2.67
C CYS A 220 14.98 6.77 1.97
N GLN A 221 16.11 6.53 2.65
CA GLN A 221 17.20 5.72 2.10
C GLN A 221 16.77 4.29 1.79
N ARG A 222 16.02 3.64 2.69
CA ARG A 222 15.47 2.29 2.47
C ARG A 222 14.43 2.25 1.36
N ILE A 223 13.58 3.27 1.28
CA ILE A 223 12.60 3.40 0.19
C ILE A 223 13.32 3.52 -1.15
N ASP A 224 14.30 4.41 -1.26
CA ASP A 224 15.04 4.64 -2.50
C ASP A 224 15.75 3.34 -2.92
N SER A 225 16.44 2.66 -1.99
CA SER A 225 17.11 1.36 -2.24
C SER A 225 16.13 0.26 -2.65
N ARG A 226 14.93 0.20 -2.04
CA ARG A 226 13.92 -0.80 -2.39
C ARG A 226 13.31 -0.56 -3.77
N CYS A 227 13.06 0.70 -4.13
CA CYS A 227 12.54 1.03 -5.46
C CYS A 227 13.51 0.55 -6.55
N GLU A 228 14.80 0.70 -6.31
CA GLU A 228 15.84 0.24 -7.21
C GLU A 228 15.92 -1.27 -7.31
N LEU A 229 15.92 -1.97 -6.17
CA LEU A 229 15.91 -3.43 -6.15
C LEU A 229 14.70 -3.99 -6.91
N ILE A 230 13.52 -3.36 -6.80
CA ILE A 230 12.32 -3.74 -7.55
C ILE A 230 12.55 -3.61 -9.06
N VAL A 231 13.24 -2.56 -9.51
CA VAL A 231 13.59 -2.39 -10.92
C VAL A 231 14.60 -3.46 -11.36
N GLU A 232 15.65 -3.72 -10.56
CA GLU A 232 16.64 -4.79 -10.81
C GLU A 232 16.00 -6.18 -10.86
N GLN A 233 14.94 -6.42 -10.08
CA GLN A 233 14.20 -7.68 -10.04
C GLN A 233 13.21 -7.87 -11.19
N GLY A 234 13.14 -6.92 -12.13
CA GLY A 234 12.37 -7.08 -13.35
C GLY A 234 10.97 -6.45 -13.33
N LEU A 235 10.81 -5.30 -12.67
CA LEU A 235 9.55 -4.53 -12.68
C LEU A 235 8.99 -4.34 -14.10
N PHE A 236 9.85 -4.01 -15.07
CA PHE A 236 9.43 -3.75 -16.44
C PHE A 236 8.94 -5.00 -17.15
N GLN A 237 9.63 -6.13 -16.94
CA GLN A 237 9.22 -7.43 -17.49
C GLN A 237 7.85 -7.84 -16.92
N GLU A 238 7.62 -7.65 -15.62
CA GLU A 238 6.32 -7.89 -15.00
C GLU A 238 5.23 -6.99 -15.59
N VAL A 239 5.49 -5.68 -15.73
CA VAL A 239 4.52 -4.74 -16.32
C VAL A 239 4.17 -5.12 -17.75
N MET A 240 5.16 -5.47 -18.59
CA MET A 240 4.91 -5.90 -19.96
C MET A 240 4.06 -7.17 -20.01
N ASN A 241 4.38 -8.17 -19.16
CA ASN A 241 3.61 -9.41 -19.06
C ASN A 241 2.16 -9.14 -18.62
N LEU A 242 1.96 -8.28 -17.63
CA LEU A 242 0.64 -7.91 -17.13
C LEU A 242 -0.20 -7.20 -18.20
N VAL A 243 0.40 -6.33 -19.01
CA VAL A 243 -0.29 -5.63 -20.10
C VAL A 243 -0.72 -6.62 -21.19
N HIS A 244 0.17 -7.53 -21.61
CA HIS A 244 -0.13 -8.45 -22.71
C HIS A 244 -1.05 -9.61 -22.34
N HIS A 245 -0.86 -10.19 -21.15
CA HIS A 245 -1.49 -11.46 -20.79
C HIS A 245 -2.58 -11.34 -19.74
N HIS A 246 -2.66 -10.21 -19.03
CA HIS A 246 -3.57 -10.04 -17.90
C HIS A 246 -4.45 -8.78 -18.01
N GLY A 247 -4.31 -7.97 -19.07
CA GLY A 247 -5.17 -6.81 -19.31
C GLY A 247 -4.93 -5.64 -18.37
N LEU A 248 -3.69 -5.47 -17.88
CA LEU A 248 -3.32 -4.29 -17.10
C LEU A 248 -3.41 -3.03 -17.97
N VAL A 249 -4.19 -2.05 -17.52
CA VAL A 249 -4.34 -0.75 -18.19
C VAL A 249 -4.00 0.37 -17.21
N THR A 250 -3.32 1.42 -17.69
CA THR A 250 -2.82 2.55 -16.89
C THR A 250 -3.87 3.20 -15.99
N ASP A 251 -5.12 3.27 -16.43
CA ASP A 251 -6.21 3.94 -15.70
C ASP A 251 -6.97 3.05 -14.71
N THR A 252 -6.65 1.76 -14.64
CA THR A 252 -7.20 0.86 -13.63
C THR A 252 -6.57 1.13 -12.25
N PRO A 253 -7.22 0.74 -11.13
CA PRO A 253 -6.61 0.83 -9.81
C PRO A 253 -5.27 0.08 -9.73
N ALA A 254 -5.16 -1.08 -10.39
CA ALA A 254 -3.91 -1.83 -10.52
C ALA A 254 -2.83 -1.01 -11.26
N GLY A 255 -3.15 -0.50 -12.45
CA GLY A 255 -2.22 0.30 -13.27
C GLY A 255 -1.79 1.62 -12.63
N ARG A 256 -2.63 2.21 -11.79
CA ARG A 256 -2.32 3.43 -11.02
C ARG A 256 -1.43 3.18 -9.80
N SER A 257 -1.14 1.92 -9.47
CA SER A 257 -0.27 1.56 -8.34
C SER A 257 1.15 2.10 -8.55
N LEU A 258 1.83 2.45 -7.45
CA LEU A 258 3.19 2.95 -7.50
C LEU A 258 4.15 1.92 -8.10
N GLY A 259 5.11 2.37 -8.90
CA GLY A 259 5.99 1.52 -9.69
C GLY A 259 5.36 1.20 -11.04
N TYR A 260 4.18 0.57 -11.04
CA TYR A 260 3.46 0.20 -12.26
C TYR A 260 3.07 1.41 -13.10
N ARG A 261 2.46 2.44 -12.48
CA ARG A 261 2.06 3.66 -13.20
C ARG A 261 3.23 4.35 -13.87
N GLN A 262 4.32 4.54 -13.11
CA GLN A 262 5.51 5.23 -13.62
C GLN A 262 6.16 4.41 -14.74
N ALA A 263 6.19 3.08 -14.62
CA ALA A 263 6.74 2.19 -15.64
C ALA A 263 5.88 2.21 -16.91
N LEU A 264 4.55 2.13 -16.79
CA LEU A 264 3.61 2.24 -17.90
C LEU A 264 3.75 3.59 -18.63
N GLU A 265 3.79 4.70 -17.89
CA GLU A 265 3.98 6.04 -18.46
C GLU A 265 5.32 6.13 -19.21
N TRP A 266 6.41 5.66 -18.59
CA TRP A 266 7.73 5.68 -19.22
C TRP A 266 7.83 4.78 -20.45
N LEU A 267 7.23 3.58 -20.43
CA LEU A 267 7.17 2.66 -21.55
C LEU A 267 6.38 3.25 -22.73
N ARG A 268 5.25 3.91 -22.44
CA ARG A 268 4.43 4.60 -23.45
C ARG A 268 5.19 5.76 -24.09
N ASP A 269 5.81 6.60 -23.27
CA ASP A 269 6.43 7.85 -23.73
C ASP A 269 7.77 7.57 -24.44
N THR A 270 8.55 6.60 -23.92
CA THR A 270 9.87 6.25 -24.47
C THR A 270 9.79 5.25 -25.62
N TRP A 271 8.87 4.28 -25.59
CA TRP A 271 8.85 3.16 -26.55
C TRP A 271 7.54 3.07 -27.36
N GLY A 272 6.50 3.81 -26.97
CA GLY A 272 5.17 3.66 -27.54
C GLY A 272 4.46 2.38 -27.11
N PHE A 273 4.85 1.81 -25.98
CA PHE A 273 4.24 0.58 -25.46
C PHE A 273 3.04 0.89 -24.53
N PRO A 274 1.96 0.09 -24.55
CA PRO A 274 1.69 -0.98 -25.52
C PRO A 274 1.14 -0.43 -26.83
N ASP A 275 1.50 -1.10 -27.93
CA ASP A 275 0.82 -1.02 -29.21
C ASP A 275 0.44 -2.46 -29.60
N HIS A 276 -0.86 -2.78 -29.47
CA HIS A 276 -1.37 -4.14 -29.67
C HIS A 276 -1.42 -4.55 -31.14
N ASP A 277 -1.43 -3.59 -32.07
CA ASP A 277 -1.47 -3.83 -33.51
C ASP A 277 -0.07 -3.84 -34.14
N ARG A 278 0.97 -3.69 -33.31
CA ARG A 278 2.36 -3.57 -33.76
C ARG A 278 2.90 -4.88 -34.31
N THR A 279 3.39 -4.85 -35.55
CA THR A 279 4.07 -5.99 -36.20
C THR A 279 5.59 -5.81 -36.30
N GLU A 280 6.10 -4.62 -35.97
CA GLU A 280 7.53 -4.28 -36.05
C GLU A 280 8.18 -4.16 -34.66
N PRO A 281 9.48 -4.49 -34.52
CA PRO A 281 10.28 -4.26 -33.32
C PRO A 281 10.01 -2.92 -32.62
N TYR A 282 9.97 -2.95 -31.28
CA TYR A 282 9.92 -1.72 -30.50
C TYR A 282 11.22 -0.93 -30.68
N THR A 283 11.09 0.34 -31.07
CA THR A 283 12.20 1.29 -31.16
C THR A 283 11.93 2.49 -30.25
N PRO A 284 12.96 3.05 -29.60
CA PRO A 284 12.80 4.27 -28.82
C PRO A 284 12.23 5.44 -29.65
N LYS A 285 11.22 6.13 -29.11
CA LYS A 285 10.69 7.40 -29.63
C LYS A 285 11.63 8.59 -29.36
N ILE A 286 12.62 8.40 -28.51
CA ILE A 286 13.65 9.39 -28.17
C ILE A 286 15.02 8.92 -28.67
N PRO A 287 15.97 9.84 -28.91
CA PRO A 287 17.35 9.46 -29.26
C PRO A 287 17.98 8.53 -28.22
N ARG A 288 18.78 7.55 -28.64
CA ARG A 288 19.35 6.52 -27.74
C ARG A 288 20.21 7.13 -26.64
N GLU A 289 20.91 8.22 -26.94
CA GLU A 289 21.71 8.97 -26.00
C GLU A 289 20.88 9.60 -24.85
N GLN A 290 19.56 9.77 -25.04
CA GLN A 290 18.65 10.31 -24.03
C GLN A 290 17.94 9.21 -23.20
N LEU A 291 18.08 7.92 -23.57
CA LEU A 291 17.43 6.82 -22.85
C LEU A 291 17.83 6.77 -21.37
N LYS A 292 19.12 6.95 -21.10
CA LYS A 292 19.65 6.97 -19.73
C LYS A 292 19.04 8.08 -18.89
N GLU A 293 18.97 9.29 -19.43
CA GLU A 293 18.39 10.44 -18.72
C GLU A 293 16.87 10.25 -18.49
N SER A 294 16.15 9.76 -19.50
CA SER A 294 14.73 9.43 -19.39
C SER A 294 14.47 8.36 -18.32
N PHE A 295 15.28 7.31 -18.27
CA PHE A 295 15.18 6.25 -17.25
C PHE A 295 15.49 6.78 -15.83
N LEU A 296 16.51 7.63 -15.69
CA LEU A 296 16.83 8.28 -14.41
C LEU A 296 15.67 9.18 -13.94
N SER A 297 14.99 9.87 -14.87
CA SER A 297 13.80 10.67 -14.57
C SER A 297 12.62 9.82 -14.09
N PHE A 298 12.38 8.67 -14.73
CA PHE A 298 11.42 7.66 -14.25
C PHE A 298 11.74 7.24 -12.81
N LEU A 299 12.98 6.82 -12.55
CA LEU A 299 13.39 6.31 -11.25
C LEU A 299 13.28 7.39 -10.16
N PHE A 300 13.66 8.63 -10.47
CA PHE A 300 13.51 9.77 -9.57
C PHE A 300 12.05 9.99 -9.19
N THR A 301 11.16 9.98 -10.18
CA THR A 301 9.72 10.15 -9.98
C THR A 301 9.15 9.01 -9.13
N TYR A 302 9.49 7.76 -9.45
CA TYR A 302 9.04 6.58 -8.70
C TYR A 302 9.44 6.68 -7.22
N LYS A 303 10.73 6.94 -6.94
CA LYS A 303 11.22 7.14 -5.56
C LYS A 303 10.53 8.28 -4.83
N ALA A 304 10.34 9.43 -5.49
CA ALA A 304 9.65 10.58 -4.91
C ALA A 304 8.21 10.25 -4.52
N ARG A 305 7.47 9.57 -5.40
CA ARG A 305 6.09 9.15 -5.15
C ARG A 305 5.99 8.11 -4.03
N THR A 306 6.91 7.15 -3.97
CA THR A 306 6.95 6.15 -2.88
C THR A 306 7.26 6.78 -1.53
N ARG A 307 8.17 7.77 -1.47
CA ARG A 307 8.41 8.56 -0.25
C ARG A 307 7.17 9.36 0.18
N ALA A 308 6.44 9.94 -0.77
CA ALA A 308 5.19 10.65 -0.49
C ALA A 308 4.11 9.71 0.08
N LEU A 309 3.97 8.49 -0.45
CA LEU A 309 3.07 7.48 0.11
C LEU A 309 3.43 7.14 1.56
N ALA A 310 4.72 6.92 1.85
CA ALA A 310 5.15 6.64 3.22
C ALA A 310 4.78 7.78 4.19
N GLN A 311 4.91 9.04 3.76
CA GLN A 311 4.47 10.20 4.54
C GLN A 311 2.95 10.25 4.74
N GLN A 312 2.17 9.88 3.72
CA GLN A 312 0.71 9.78 3.85
C GLN A 312 0.31 8.68 4.85
N GLN A 313 0.97 7.52 4.81
CA GLN A 313 0.75 6.42 5.76
C GLN A 313 0.99 6.86 7.22
N LEU A 314 2.08 7.59 7.49
CA LEU A 314 2.34 8.17 8.82
C LEU A 314 1.24 9.12 9.27
N THR A 315 0.85 10.04 8.38
CA THR A 315 -0.14 11.08 8.68
C THR A 315 -1.50 10.47 9.02
N TRP A 316 -1.86 9.38 8.35
CA TRP A 316 -3.17 8.78 8.51
C TRP A 316 -3.35 8.03 9.81
N HIS A 317 -2.35 7.22 10.18
CA HIS A 317 -2.42 6.42 11.41
C HIS A 317 -2.22 7.26 12.67
N ARG A 318 -1.70 8.49 12.54
CA ARG A 318 -1.60 9.46 13.65
C ARG A 318 -2.96 9.86 14.22
N LYS A 319 -3.99 10.02 13.37
CA LYS A 319 -5.26 10.69 13.74
C LYS A 319 -6.24 9.83 14.57
N GLY A 320 -5.81 8.75 15.22
CA GLY A 320 -6.75 7.79 15.83
C GLY A 320 -6.42 7.26 17.23
N GLY A 321 -5.22 7.50 17.78
CA GLY A 321 -4.85 7.04 19.14
C GLY A 321 -4.88 5.52 19.39
N ARG A 322 -5.19 4.69 18.37
CA ARG A 322 -5.39 3.23 18.50
C ARG A 322 -4.11 2.40 18.34
N PHE A 323 -3.02 3.01 17.84
CA PHE A 323 -1.79 2.30 17.50
C PHE A 323 -0.71 2.54 18.56
N THR A 324 -0.04 1.47 18.96
CA THR A 324 1.25 1.54 19.65
C THR A 324 2.35 1.66 18.60
N TRP A 325 3.17 2.69 18.70
CA TRP A 325 4.18 3.03 17.69
C TRP A 325 5.52 2.42 18.04
N LEU A 326 6.12 1.71 17.09
CA LEU A 326 7.39 1.03 17.28
C LEU A 326 8.45 1.55 16.31
N ASN A 327 9.55 2.03 16.86
CA ASN A 327 10.75 2.40 16.12
C ASN A 327 11.53 1.15 15.72
N MET A 328 11.67 0.93 14.41
CA MET A 328 12.39 -0.19 13.80
C MET A 328 13.81 0.19 13.33
N ALA A 329 14.33 1.35 13.75
CA ALA A 329 15.68 1.77 13.42
C ALA A 329 16.74 0.92 14.15
N PRO A 330 17.95 0.77 13.60
CA PRO A 330 19.07 0.24 14.35
C PRO A 330 19.28 1.01 15.66
N GLY A 331 19.66 0.30 16.73
CA GLY A 331 19.96 0.93 18.02
C GLY A 331 21.19 1.85 17.96
N PRO A 332 21.53 2.54 19.06
CA PRO A 332 22.62 3.54 19.12
C PRO A 332 23.99 3.04 18.64
N GLU A 333 24.25 1.74 18.72
CA GLU A 333 25.48 1.09 18.25
C GLU A 333 25.44 0.66 16.77
N GLY A 334 24.41 1.06 16.02
CA GLY A 334 24.20 0.64 14.63
C GLY A 334 23.74 -0.82 14.50
N ARG A 335 23.53 -1.53 15.61
CA ARG A 335 22.97 -2.89 15.61
C ARG A 335 21.53 -2.83 15.12
N ARG A 336 21.26 -3.46 13.98
CA ARG A 336 19.90 -3.65 13.45
C ARG A 336 19.05 -4.31 14.54
N LEU A 337 17.85 -3.77 14.82
CA LEU A 337 16.92 -4.42 15.73
C LEU A 337 16.70 -5.86 15.28
N ASP A 338 17.00 -6.79 16.16
CA ASP A 338 16.80 -8.21 15.93
C ASP A 338 15.30 -8.48 15.89
N VAL A 339 14.81 -8.97 14.76
CA VAL A 339 13.38 -9.25 14.58
C VAL A 339 12.87 -10.26 15.60
N GLY A 340 13.72 -11.21 16.04
CA GLY A 340 13.40 -12.16 17.10
C GLY A 340 13.23 -11.50 18.47
N GLU A 341 14.10 -10.55 18.81
CA GLU A 341 13.95 -9.76 20.04
C GLU A 341 12.66 -8.92 20.01
N VAL A 342 12.41 -8.25 18.88
CA VAL A 342 11.16 -7.49 18.69
C VAL A 342 9.94 -8.41 18.79
N GLY A 343 9.99 -9.59 18.17
CA GLY A 343 8.93 -10.61 18.24
C GLY A 343 8.66 -11.09 19.67
N GLU A 344 9.70 -11.30 20.48
CA GLU A 344 9.56 -11.66 21.88
C GLU A 344 8.85 -10.56 22.68
N ARG A 345 9.30 -9.31 22.53
CA ARG A 345 8.71 -8.16 23.23
C ARG A 345 7.27 -7.91 22.81
N VAL A 346 6.96 -8.01 21.52
CA VAL A 346 5.60 -7.91 21.02
C VAL A 346 4.72 -9.01 21.61
N THR A 347 5.23 -10.24 21.74
CA THR A 347 4.49 -11.35 22.38
C THR A 347 4.17 -11.03 23.84
N GLN A 348 5.15 -10.54 24.61
CA GLN A 348 4.96 -10.11 26.01
C GLN A 348 3.92 -8.97 26.12
N TRP A 349 3.95 -8.02 25.19
CA TRP A 349 2.97 -6.94 25.11
C TRP A 349 1.56 -7.46 24.79
N LEU A 350 1.42 -8.40 23.86
CA LEU A 350 0.13 -9.00 23.51
C LEU A 350 -0.49 -9.79 24.67
N GLU A 351 0.33 -10.50 25.45
CA GLU A 351 -0.13 -11.33 26.57
C GLU A 351 -0.49 -10.51 27.82
N ASN A 352 0.37 -9.54 28.18
CA ASN A 352 0.34 -8.92 29.51
C ASN A 352 0.34 -7.38 29.48
N ASP A 353 0.18 -6.75 28.31
CA ASP A 353 0.27 -5.29 28.13
C ASP A 353 1.59 -4.71 28.68
N THR A 354 2.67 -5.50 28.61
CA THR A 354 4.01 -5.08 29.04
C THR A 354 4.49 -3.92 28.15
N PRO A 355 4.87 -2.76 28.72
CA PRO A 355 5.31 -1.62 27.91
C PRO A 355 6.60 -1.94 27.16
N PHE A 356 6.71 -1.40 25.94
CA PHE A 356 7.96 -1.46 25.18
C PHE A 356 9.05 -0.58 25.82
N PRO A 357 10.34 -0.89 25.57
CA PRO A 357 11.42 -0.02 25.99
C PRO A 357 11.25 1.42 25.45
N PRO A 358 11.52 2.47 26.24
CA PRO A 358 11.35 3.86 25.82
C PRO A 358 12.09 4.23 24.52
N GLU A 359 13.25 3.62 24.28
CA GLU A 359 14.05 3.79 23.06
C GLU A 359 13.38 3.27 21.79
N TRP A 360 12.37 2.41 21.93
CA TRP A 360 11.57 1.89 20.83
C TRP A 360 10.33 2.74 20.55
N ASP A 361 10.12 3.84 21.30
CA ASP A 361 8.97 4.72 21.07
C ASP A 361 9.05 5.40 19.70
N GLY A 362 8.25 4.90 18.75
CA GLY A 362 8.13 5.47 17.42
C GLY A 362 7.29 6.74 17.36
N ALA A 363 6.54 7.10 18.41
CA ALA A 363 5.70 8.30 18.40
C ALA A 363 6.55 9.58 18.41
N SER A 364 7.74 9.52 19.04
CA SER A 364 8.70 10.63 19.10
C SER A 364 9.38 10.96 17.76
N LEU A 365 9.44 9.99 16.83
CA LEU A 365 10.11 10.13 15.52
C LEU A 365 9.35 10.98 14.49
N MET A 366 8.29 11.64 14.93
CA MET A 366 7.38 12.41 14.09
C MET A 366 7.85 13.84 13.83
N THR A 367 8.76 14.35 14.64
CA THR A 367 9.34 15.69 14.50
C THR A 367 10.78 15.58 14.07
N LEU A 368 11.10 16.21 12.93
CA LEU A 368 12.47 16.30 12.46
C LEU A 368 13.25 17.33 13.28
N SER A 369 14.49 17.00 13.60
CA SER A 369 15.45 18.00 14.09
C SER A 369 15.75 19.04 12.99
N LYS A 370 16.30 20.20 13.38
CA LYS A 370 16.73 21.22 12.40
C LYS A 370 17.76 20.67 11.40
N GLU A 371 18.64 19.81 11.88
CA GLU A 371 19.67 19.14 11.06
C GLU A 371 19.03 18.17 10.07
N GLU A 372 18.06 17.36 10.51
CA GLU A 372 17.32 16.46 9.63
C GLU A 372 16.50 17.22 8.58
N VAL A 373 15.91 18.37 8.94
CA VAL A 373 15.23 19.23 7.96
C VAL A 373 16.21 19.71 6.89
N GLN A 374 17.40 20.16 7.28
CA GLN A 374 18.43 20.61 6.34
C GLN A 374 18.94 19.46 5.46
N TYR A 375 19.19 18.30 6.04
CA TYR A 375 19.56 17.10 5.30
C TYR A 375 18.47 16.70 4.30
N MET A 376 17.20 16.71 4.71
CA MET A 376 16.09 16.36 3.83
C MET A 376 15.91 17.33 2.65
N LYS A 377 16.19 18.64 2.84
CA LYS A 377 16.24 19.61 1.75
C LYS A 377 17.33 19.28 0.73
N GLN A 378 18.51 18.88 1.20
CA GLN A 378 19.59 18.42 0.32
C GLN A 378 19.21 17.11 -0.37
N TYR A 379 18.68 16.14 0.38
CA TYR A 379 18.26 14.82 -0.10
C TYR A 379 17.18 14.85 -1.20
N SER A 380 16.36 15.91 -1.25
CA SER A 380 15.43 16.14 -2.36
C SER A 380 16.08 16.62 -3.66
N SER A 381 17.33 17.11 -3.61
CA SER A 381 18.07 17.56 -4.79
C SER A 381 18.75 16.40 -5.50
N LEU A 382 18.74 16.41 -6.84
CA LEU A 382 19.28 15.36 -7.70
C LEU A 382 20.80 15.12 -7.50
N HIS A 383 21.56 16.13 -7.09
CA HIS A 383 23.03 16.11 -7.12
C HIS A 383 23.72 15.60 -5.85
N SER A 384 22.99 15.32 -4.77
CA SER A 384 23.59 15.01 -3.45
C SER A 384 23.32 13.60 -2.94
N LYS A 385 22.75 12.72 -3.78
CA LYS A 385 22.39 11.38 -3.34
C LYS A 385 23.60 10.44 -3.39
N PRO A 386 23.92 9.74 -2.30
CA PRO A 386 24.87 8.64 -2.36
C PRO A 386 24.38 7.61 -3.38
N GLU A 387 25.35 6.97 -4.02
CA GLU A 387 25.25 5.95 -5.03
C GLU A 387 24.24 4.88 -4.65
N ILE A 388 23.06 4.92 -5.27
CA ILE A 388 22.11 3.80 -5.20
C ILE A 388 21.81 3.35 -6.66
N PHE A 389 21.76 4.27 -7.65
CA PHE A 389 22.21 4.01 -9.04
C PHE A 389 23.07 5.17 -9.57
N SER A 390 24.31 5.29 -9.08
CA SER A 390 25.33 6.08 -9.80
C SER A 390 26.07 5.24 -10.84
N ASP A 391 25.96 3.90 -10.77
CA ASP A 391 26.69 2.98 -11.64
C ASP A 391 26.15 3.06 -13.07
N PRO A 392 26.90 3.68 -14.00
CA PRO A 392 26.45 3.82 -15.38
C PRO A 392 26.32 2.46 -16.08
N VAL A 393 27.13 1.47 -15.70
CA VAL A 393 27.14 0.13 -16.32
C VAL A 393 25.87 -0.62 -15.98
N LYS A 394 25.44 -0.58 -14.71
CA LYS A 394 24.17 -1.19 -14.30
C LYS A 394 22.97 -0.63 -15.06
N ILE A 395 22.93 0.69 -15.26
CA ILE A 395 21.82 1.33 -16.00
C ILE A 395 21.79 0.85 -17.46
N GLU A 396 22.97 0.74 -18.10
CA GLU A 396 23.07 0.21 -19.46
C GLU A 396 22.59 -1.25 -19.56
N ILE A 397 22.94 -2.09 -18.58
CA ILE A 397 22.47 -3.48 -18.50
C ILE A 397 20.93 -3.50 -18.40
N LEU A 398 20.35 -2.76 -17.46
CA LEU A 398 18.90 -2.70 -17.26
C LEU A 398 18.16 -2.20 -18.50
N LEU A 399 18.68 -1.17 -19.17
CA LEU A 399 18.11 -0.67 -20.42
C LEU A 399 18.16 -1.74 -21.52
N GLY A 400 19.27 -2.48 -21.62
CA GLY A 400 19.39 -3.61 -22.54
C GLY A 400 18.41 -4.74 -22.24
N GLU A 401 18.19 -5.06 -20.97
CA GLU A 401 17.19 -6.07 -20.54
C GLU A 401 15.76 -5.65 -20.83
N ILE A 402 15.43 -4.36 -20.63
CA ILE A 402 14.13 -3.77 -20.99
C ILE A 402 13.93 -3.84 -22.50
N GLU A 403 14.93 -3.43 -23.28
CA GLU A 403 14.87 -3.49 -24.75
C GLU A 403 14.69 -4.92 -25.24
N SER A 404 15.47 -5.87 -24.69
CA SER A 404 15.34 -7.30 -24.99
C SER A 404 13.96 -7.86 -24.63
N ALA A 405 13.38 -7.45 -23.50
CA ALA A 405 12.04 -7.85 -23.10
C ALA A 405 10.97 -7.30 -24.06
N LEU A 406 11.10 -6.04 -24.49
CA LEU A 406 10.20 -5.43 -25.48
C LEU A 406 10.28 -6.12 -26.84
N GLN A 407 11.42 -6.66 -27.25
CA GLN A 407 11.48 -7.43 -28.50
C GLN A 407 10.76 -8.78 -28.38
N ARG A 408 10.85 -9.43 -27.22
CA ARG A 408 10.19 -10.72 -26.97
C ARG A 408 8.67 -10.63 -26.94
N THR A 409 8.09 -9.46 -26.68
CA THR A 409 6.62 -9.31 -26.70
C THR A 409 6.01 -9.43 -28.10
N LEU A 410 6.82 -9.37 -29.17
CA LEU A 410 6.40 -9.55 -30.56
C LEU A 410 6.52 -11.00 -31.03
N GLU A 411 7.18 -11.88 -30.26
CA GLU A 411 7.27 -13.29 -30.59
C GLU A 411 5.91 -13.96 -30.29
N PRO A 412 5.32 -14.70 -31.25
CA PRO A 412 4.09 -15.43 -30.96
C PRO A 412 4.34 -16.38 -29.79
N CYS A 413 3.47 -16.35 -28.78
CA CYS A 413 3.47 -17.33 -27.69
C CYS A 413 3.35 -18.73 -28.30
N HIS A 414 4.48 -19.38 -28.56
CA HIS A 414 4.50 -20.81 -28.77
C HIS A 414 4.22 -21.45 -27.41
N THR A 415 2.96 -21.77 -27.17
CA THR A 415 2.54 -22.62 -26.06
C THR A 415 3.28 -23.96 -26.17
N SER A 416 4.21 -24.20 -25.26
CA SER A 416 4.74 -25.53 -24.94
C SER A 416 4.04 -26.09 -23.72
#